data_AF-A0A8J4Q4G9-F1
#
_entry.id   AF-A0A8J4Q4G9-F1
#
_cell.length_a   1.000
_cell.length_b   1.000
_cell.length_c   1.000
_cell.angle_alpha   90.00
_cell.angle_beta   90.00
_cell.angle_gamma   90.00
#
_symmetry.space_group_name_H-M   'P 1'
#
loop_
_entity.id
_entity.type
_entity.pdbx_description
1 polymer ?
#
loop_
_entity_poly.entity_id
_entity_poly.type
_entity_poly.pdbx_seq_one_letter_code
_entity_poly.pdbx_strand_id
1 'polypeptide(L)'
;MDSFSWSNPPQELTDRIFRRNSINSKDLARCSLVCTTWRLVIADIWGKNFSLLRTANTGVTRRIVWDYKNFQIETFKGCKVELVDSLFHWEAIIIGPKDTPYADGVFLLKICLSENHSLQPPKVKFLTKVYHPNISRAGRVCVEKSWCPSLTIYQLLLVIYARFSNPEPDDPINCEIAQIYKTQRIQYDENARDWTKKYATASQKSAIDWSRFLKNNKNLEPTKLVD
;
A
#
# COMPACT_ATOMS: atom_id res chain seq x y z
N MET A 1 41.01 -10.50 10.08
CA MET A 1 39.56 -10.62 10.36
C MET A 1 39.25 -9.49 11.30
N ASP A 2 38.92 -8.32 10.74
CA ASP A 2 38.65 -7.12 11.53
C ASP A 2 37.14 -6.89 11.57
N SER A 3 36.60 -6.87 12.78
CA SER A 3 35.20 -6.61 13.09
C SER A 3 34.88 -5.14 12.81
N PHE A 4 34.14 -4.88 11.73
CA PHE A 4 33.58 -3.57 11.44
C PHE A 4 32.52 -3.23 12.49
N SER A 5 32.88 -2.37 13.44
CA SER A 5 31.97 -1.74 14.39
C SER A 5 31.22 -0.60 13.71
N TRP A 6 29.89 -0.77 13.55
CA TRP A 6 28.99 0.20 12.89
C TRP A 6 28.66 1.44 13.73
N SER A 7 29.40 1.68 14.81
CA SER A 7 29.19 2.82 15.71
C SER A 7 29.75 4.14 15.15
N ASN A 8 30.73 4.08 14.23
CA ASN A 8 31.43 5.27 13.71
C ASN A 8 31.75 5.12 12.21
N PRO A 9 30.97 5.73 11.30
CA PRO A 9 31.32 5.76 9.89
C PRO A 9 32.60 6.60 9.63
N PRO A 10 33.37 6.32 8.56
CA PRO A 10 34.62 7.02 8.27
C PRO A 10 34.43 8.54 8.13
N GLN A 11 35.31 9.32 8.78
CA GLN A 11 35.21 10.79 8.87
C GLN A 11 35.04 11.48 7.50
N GLU A 12 35.69 10.97 6.45
CA GLU A 12 35.60 11.49 5.08
C GLU A 12 34.20 11.38 4.46
N LEU A 13 33.45 10.32 4.76
CA LEU A 13 32.11 10.11 4.23
C LEU A 13 31.11 11.05 4.91
N THR A 14 31.28 11.19 6.23
CA THR A 14 30.55 12.12 7.10
C THR A 14 30.77 13.56 6.60
N ASP A 15 32.03 13.98 6.41
CA ASP A 15 32.37 15.34 5.98
C ASP A 15 31.89 15.69 4.56
N ARG A 16 31.82 14.72 3.65
CA ARG A 16 31.29 14.94 2.29
C ARG A 16 29.78 15.16 2.27
N ILE A 17 29.05 14.53 3.18
CA ILE A 17 27.59 14.70 3.32
C ILE A 17 27.27 16.05 3.98
N PHE A 18 28.10 16.48 4.95
CA PHE A 18 27.85 17.70 5.72
C PHE A 18 28.26 19.01 5.02
N ARG A 19 29.30 19.00 4.18
CA ARG A 19 29.69 20.21 3.40
C ARG A 19 28.65 20.62 2.34
N ARG A 20 27.83 19.69 1.87
CA ARG A 20 26.91 19.93 0.75
C ARG A 20 25.59 20.60 1.17
N ASN A 21 25.20 20.47 2.44
CA ASN A 21 23.84 20.81 2.91
C ASN A 21 23.78 21.78 4.11
N SER A 22 24.90 22.30 4.62
CA SER A 22 24.94 23.26 5.74
C SER A 22 24.13 22.83 6.98
N ILE A 23 24.22 21.55 7.38
CA ILE A 23 23.49 21.01 8.54
C ILE A 23 24.44 20.99 9.75
N ASN A 24 24.00 21.54 10.88
CA ASN A 24 24.79 21.64 12.12
C ASN A 24 24.78 20.30 12.90
N SER A 25 25.92 19.94 13.50
CA SER A 25 26.09 18.71 14.30
C SER A 25 25.13 18.62 15.49
N LYS A 26 24.63 19.75 16.00
CA LYS A 26 23.63 19.80 17.08
C LYS A 26 22.24 19.32 16.65
N ASP A 27 21.90 19.40 15.37
CA ASP A 27 20.61 18.92 14.85
C ASP A 27 20.59 17.38 14.75
N LEU A 28 21.76 16.76 14.57
CA LEU A 28 21.91 15.31 14.53
C LEU A 28 21.79 14.62 15.87
N ALA A 29 22.20 15.26 16.96
CA ALA A 29 22.06 14.70 18.30
C ALA A 29 20.58 14.51 18.70
N ARG A 30 19.66 15.26 18.10
CA ARG A 30 18.21 15.05 18.25
C ARG A 30 17.68 13.89 17.39
N CYS A 31 18.31 13.61 16.25
CA CYS A 31 17.92 12.51 15.36
C CYS A 31 18.56 11.16 15.74
N SER A 32 19.73 11.16 16.38
CA SER A 32 20.48 9.93 16.71
C SER A 32 19.99 9.19 17.95
N LEU A 33 19.11 9.80 18.76
CA LEU A 33 18.51 9.18 19.95
C LEU A 33 17.19 8.45 19.66
N VAL A 34 16.68 8.53 18.43
CA VAL A 34 15.44 7.85 18.07
C VAL A 34 15.79 6.55 17.36
N CYS A 35 15.72 5.45 18.12
CA CYS A 35 15.57 4.04 17.74
C CYS A 35 15.94 3.66 16.28
N THR A 36 16.76 2.63 16.07
CA THR A 36 17.12 2.08 14.73
C THR A 36 15.93 1.94 13.77
N THR A 37 14.72 1.71 14.29
CA THR A 37 13.43 1.69 13.57
C THR A 37 13.03 3.01 12.91
N TRP A 38 13.57 4.16 13.31
CA TRP A 38 13.35 5.47 12.67
C TRP A 38 14.32 5.71 11.53
N ARG A 39 15.53 5.16 11.54
CA ARG A 39 16.50 5.34 10.45
C ARG A 39 15.98 4.81 9.11
N LEU A 40 15.27 3.67 9.10
CA LEU A 40 14.75 3.09 7.85
C LEU A 40 13.60 3.91 7.26
N VAL A 41 12.70 4.40 8.12
CA VAL A 41 11.60 5.27 7.68
C VAL A 41 12.10 6.66 7.30
N ILE A 42 13.05 7.20 8.06
CA ILE A 42 13.74 8.43 7.69
C ILE A 42 14.54 8.21 6.40
N ALA A 43 15.12 7.05 6.11
CA ALA A 43 15.83 6.81 4.85
C ALA A 43 14.87 6.71 3.65
N ASP A 44 13.74 6.03 3.79
CA ASP A 44 12.69 5.94 2.77
C ASP A 44 12.04 7.32 2.53
N ILE A 45 11.80 8.08 3.61
CA ILE A 45 11.30 9.46 3.56
C ILE A 45 12.38 10.45 3.10
N TRP A 46 13.66 10.28 3.45
CA TRP A 46 14.80 11.10 3.00
C TRP A 46 15.04 10.90 1.51
N GLY A 47 14.72 9.71 0.98
CA GLY A 47 14.68 9.46 -0.45
C GLY A 47 13.56 10.20 -1.18
N LYS A 48 12.48 10.63 -0.50
CA LYS A 48 11.25 11.13 -1.15
C LYS A 48 10.67 12.48 -0.69
N ASN A 49 11.02 13.07 0.47
CA ASN A 49 10.86 14.51 0.81
C ASN A 49 11.01 14.76 2.34
N PHE A 50 11.96 15.62 2.74
CA PHE A 50 12.16 16.04 4.15
C PHE A 50 10.97 16.80 4.75
N SER A 51 10.10 17.37 3.92
CA SER A 51 8.88 18.08 4.34
C SER A 51 7.86 17.18 5.06
N LEU A 52 7.88 15.87 4.78
CA LEU A 52 6.96 14.89 5.39
C LEU A 52 7.16 14.74 6.90
N LEU A 53 8.40 14.87 7.36
CA LEU A 53 8.79 14.81 8.78
C LEU A 53 8.49 16.11 9.53
N ARG A 54 8.17 17.21 8.83
CA ARG A 54 7.82 18.50 9.45
C ARG A 54 6.39 18.50 10.02
N THR A 55 5.59 17.50 9.68
CA THR A 55 4.23 17.31 10.21
C THR A 55 4.30 17.10 11.73
N ALA A 56 3.51 17.88 12.48
CA ALA A 56 3.52 17.88 13.95
C ALA A 56 3.46 16.46 14.54
N ASN A 57 4.22 16.21 15.61
CA ASN A 57 4.30 14.95 16.35
C ASN A 57 3.01 14.67 17.16
N THR A 58 1.89 14.55 16.45
CA THR A 58 0.59 14.19 17.01
C THR A 58 0.51 12.68 17.23
N GLY A 59 -0.42 12.23 18.06
CA GLY A 59 -0.72 10.79 18.19
C GLY A 59 -1.11 10.15 16.86
N VAL A 60 -1.78 10.91 16.00
CA VAL A 60 -2.21 10.49 14.66
C VAL A 60 -1.02 10.25 13.75
N THR A 61 -0.08 11.21 13.65
CA THR A 61 1.14 11.04 12.86
C THR A 61 1.93 9.80 13.30
N ARG A 62 2.05 9.58 14.62
CA ARG A 62 2.71 8.38 15.17
C ARG A 62 2.00 7.09 14.76
N ARG A 63 0.67 7.07 14.79
CA ARG A 63 -0.12 5.91 14.35
C ARG A 63 0.05 5.64 12.86
N ILE A 64 -0.02 6.66 12.01
CA ILE A 64 0.14 6.53 10.56
C ILE A 64 1.53 5.95 10.22
N VAL A 65 2.58 6.48 10.85
CA VAL A 65 3.94 5.97 10.67
C VAL A 65 4.06 4.53 11.15
N TRP A 66 3.40 4.17 12.25
CA TRP A 66 3.36 2.79 12.75
C TRP A 66 2.63 1.85 11.79
N ASP A 67 1.47 2.25 11.26
CA ASP A 67 0.72 1.48 10.24
C ASP A 67 1.58 1.26 8.99
N TYR A 68 2.31 2.29 8.53
CA TYR A 68 3.19 2.18 7.37
C TYR A 68 4.33 1.19 7.63
N LYS A 69 5.01 1.32 8.78
CA LYS A 69 6.09 0.41 9.19
C LYS A 69 5.62 -1.03 9.26
N ASN A 70 4.48 -1.26 9.89
CA ASN A 70 3.91 -2.60 9.99
C ASN A 70 3.60 -3.17 8.62
N PHE A 71 3.04 -2.37 7.70
CA PHE A 71 2.82 -2.83 6.35
C PHE A 71 4.14 -3.21 5.65
N GLN A 72 5.22 -2.44 5.82
CA GLN A 72 6.51 -2.78 5.19
C GLN A 72 7.14 -4.06 5.76
N ILE A 73 6.78 -4.48 6.98
CA ILE A 73 7.22 -5.72 7.61
C ILE A 73 6.30 -6.88 7.23
N GLU A 74 4.99 -6.64 7.25
CA GLU A 74 3.93 -7.59 6.97
C GLU A 74 3.29 -7.28 5.61
N THR A 75 3.75 -7.94 4.55
CA THR A 75 3.10 -7.89 3.24
C THR A 75 2.63 -9.29 2.85
N PHE A 76 1.35 -9.45 2.52
CA PHE A 76 0.91 -10.67 1.85
C PHE A 76 1.34 -10.64 0.37
N LYS A 77 1.63 -11.81 -0.19
CA LYS A 77 2.13 -11.93 -1.57
C LYS A 77 1.18 -11.22 -2.53
N GLY A 78 1.73 -10.37 -3.40
CA GLY A 78 0.96 -9.62 -4.39
C GLY A 78 0.40 -8.28 -3.93
N CYS A 79 0.67 -7.81 -2.71
CA CYS A 79 0.27 -6.46 -2.28
C CYS A 79 1.47 -5.61 -1.83
N LYS A 80 1.49 -4.33 -2.21
CA LYS A 80 2.48 -3.36 -1.74
C LYS A 80 1.88 -1.97 -1.61
N VAL A 81 2.36 -1.18 -0.65
CA VAL A 81 2.01 0.24 -0.47
C VAL A 81 3.26 1.12 -0.48
N GLU A 82 3.09 2.34 -0.99
CA GLU A 82 4.12 3.38 -1.02
C GLU A 82 3.48 4.75 -0.72
N LEU A 83 4.23 5.64 -0.07
CA LEU A 83 3.82 7.03 0.14
C LEU A 83 3.97 7.82 -1.16
N VAL A 84 3.01 8.71 -1.44
CA VAL A 84 3.01 9.54 -2.66
C VAL A 84 3.64 10.91 -2.41
N ASP A 85 2.88 11.82 -1.79
CA ASP A 85 3.26 13.23 -1.58
C ASP A 85 3.21 13.67 -0.12
N SER A 86 2.58 12.86 0.75
CA SER A 86 2.28 13.17 2.15
C SER A 86 2.15 11.88 2.96
N LEU A 87 2.27 11.98 4.30
CA LEU A 87 1.98 10.86 5.20
C LEU A 87 0.51 10.41 5.12
N PHE A 88 -0.38 11.24 4.58
CA PHE A 88 -1.82 10.98 4.49
C PHE A 88 -2.26 10.47 3.12
N HIS A 89 -1.36 10.40 2.12
CA HIS A 89 -1.69 9.99 0.76
C HIS A 89 -0.79 8.86 0.31
N TRP A 90 -1.37 7.66 0.23
CA TRP A 90 -0.66 6.45 -0.15
C TRP A 90 -1.24 5.91 -1.45
N GLU A 91 -0.40 5.18 -2.17
CA GLU A 91 -0.83 4.35 -3.27
C GLU A 91 -0.50 2.89 -2.95
N ALA A 92 -1.44 2.00 -3.27
CA ALA A 92 -1.28 0.58 -3.12
C ALA A 92 -1.44 -0.11 -4.47
N ILE A 93 -0.73 -1.22 -4.63
CA ILE A 93 -0.87 -2.13 -5.75
C ILE A 93 -1.26 -3.51 -5.22
N ILE A 94 -2.25 -4.12 -5.84
CA ILE A 94 -2.73 -5.48 -5.55
C ILE A 94 -2.67 -6.28 -6.85
N ILE A 95 -2.03 -7.45 -6.80
CA ILE A 95 -2.13 -8.49 -7.83
C ILE A 95 -3.38 -9.30 -7.50
N GLY A 96 -4.27 -9.47 -8.48
CA GLY A 96 -5.52 -10.18 -8.27
C GLY A 96 -5.30 -11.63 -7.81
N PRO A 97 -6.14 -12.14 -6.89
CA PRO A 97 -5.99 -13.49 -6.38
C PRO A 97 -6.10 -14.54 -7.49
N LYS A 98 -5.33 -15.62 -7.36
CA LYS A 98 -5.47 -16.82 -8.20
C LYS A 98 -6.87 -17.42 -8.02
N ASP A 99 -7.32 -18.16 -9.03
CA ASP A 99 -8.63 -18.84 -9.05
C ASP A 99 -9.85 -17.91 -8.93
N THR A 100 -9.65 -16.61 -9.22
CA THR A 100 -10.72 -15.62 -9.35
C THR A 100 -10.72 -15.04 -10.77
N PRO A 101 -11.81 -14.43 -11.25
CA PRO A 101 -11.79 -13.72 -12.55
C PRO A 101 -10.82 -12.54 -12.59
N TYR A 102 -10.25 -12.15 -11.44
CA TYR A 102 -9.29 -11.07 -11.29
C TYR A 102 -7.83 -11.51 -11.37
N ALA A 103 -7.57 -12.82 -11.51
CA ALA A 103 -6.23 -13.38 -11.54
C ALA A 103 -5.31 -12.64 -12.55
N ASP A 104 -4.05 -12.46 -12.15
CA ASP A 104 -3.00 -11.75 -12.89
C ASP A 104 -3.26 -10.26 -13.16
N GLY A 105 -4.43 -9.75 -12.78
CA GLY A 105 -4.76 -8.33 -12.85
C GLY A 105 -3.91 -7.50 -11.89
N VAL A 106 -3.52 -6.32 -12.33
CA VAL A 106 -2.82 -5.30 -11.53
C VAL A 106 -3.82 -4.22 -11.13
N PHE A 107 -4.13 -4.12 -9.84
CA PHE A 107 -5.11 -3.18 -9.31
C PHE A 107 -4.42 -2.10 -8.49
N LEU A 108 -4.54 -0.85 -8.93
CA LEU A 108 -4.05 0.32 -8.24
C LEU A 108 -5.13 0.92 -7.35
N LEU A 109 -4.76 1.26 -6.13
CA LEU A 109 -5.62 1.89 -5.15
C LEU A 109 -4.97 3.16 -4.62
N LYS A 110 -5.78 4.19 -4.48
CA LYS A 110 -5.45 5.40 -3.73
C LYS A 110 -6.05 5.29 -2.33
N ILE A 111 -5.22 5.55 -1.32
CA ILE A 111 -5.61 5.55 0.09
C ILE A 111 -5.35 6.95 0.64
N CYS A 112 -6.39 7.57 1.20
CA CYS A 112 -6.30 8.89 1.82
C CYS A 112 -6.69 8.80 3.29
N LEU A 113 -5.74 9.10 4.16
CA LEU A 113 -5.94 9.19 5.61
C LEU A 113 -6.42 10.60 5.96
N SER A 114 -7.24 10.74 7.00
CA SER A 114 -7.63 12.06 7.52
C SER A 114 -6.81 12.43 8.76
N GLU A 115 -6.93 13.67 9.21
CA GLU A 115 -6.35 14.13 10.48
C GLU A 115 -6.96 13.42 11.70
N ASN A 116 -8.08 12.71 11.52
CA ASN A 116 -8.74 11.89 12.54
C ASN A 116 -8.52 10.38 12.28
N HIS A 117 -7.44 9.99 11.60
CA HIS A 117 -7.11 8.58 11.35
C HIS A 117 -7.11 7.76 12.66
N SER A 118 -7.42 6.48 12.53
CA SER A 118 -7.91 5.57 13.59
C SER A 118 -9.37 5.77 13.98
N LEU A 119 -9.82 7.00 14.28
CA LEU A 119 -11.24 7.24 14.61
C LEU A 119 -12.12 7.22 13.36
N GLN A 120 -11.61 7.80 12.27
CA GLN A 120 -12.25 7.75 10.96
C GLN A 120 -11.55 6.73 10.07
N PRO A 121 -12.32 5.96 9.27
CA PRO A 121 -11.74 5.06 8.29
C PRO A 121 -10.97 5.85 7.22
N PRO A 122 -9.90 5.26 6.67
CA PRO A 122 -9.24 5.84 5.51
C PRO A 122 -10.17 5.79 4.29
N LYS A 123 -10.08 6.76 3.40
CA LYS A 123 -10.80 6.73 2.13
C LYS A 123 -10.02 5.89 1.14
N VAL A 124 -10.60 4.79 0.66
CA VAL A 124 -9.98 3.90 -0.33
C VAL A 124 -10.73 3.97 -1.66
N LYS A 125 -9.97 4.13 -2.75
CA LYS A 125 -10.50 4.21 -4.11
C LYS A 125 -9.61 3.44 -5.07
N PHE A 126 -10.18 2.51 -5.83
CA PHE A 126 -9.52 1.93 -7.00
C PHE A 126 -9.31 3.00 -8.07
N LEU A 127 -8.05 3.16 -8.49
CA LEU A 127 -7.69 3.91 -9.68
C LEU A 127 -7.96 3.07 -10.94
N THR A 128 -7.75 1.77 -10.82
CA THR A 128 -8.14 0.76 -11.82
C THR A 128 -9.66 0.64 -11.90
N LYS A 129 -10.22 0.51 -13.10
CA LYS A 129 -11.64 0.15 -13.24
C LYS A 129 -11.83 -1.33 -12.93
N VAL A 130 -12.75 -1.64 -12.01
CA VAL A 130 -13.01 -3.02 -11.58
C VAL A 130 -14.50 -3.33 -11.74
N TYR A 131 -14.80 -4.48 -12.33
CA TYR A 131 -16.16 -5.01 -12.42
C TYR A 131 -16.43 -5.87 -11.20
N HIS A 132 -17.05 -5.31 -10.15
CA HIS A 132 -17.25 -6.01 -8.87
C HIS A 132 -18.50 -5.47 -8.14
N PRO A 133 -19.31 -6.32 -7.45
CA PRO A 133 -20.52 -5.88 -6.75
C PRO A 133 -20.29 -4.80 -5.69
N ASN A 134 -19.19 -4.91 -4.94
CA ASN A 134 -18.82 -4.01 -3.84
C ASN A 134 -17.85 -2.88 -4.23
N ILE A 135 -17.66 -2.61 -5.53
CA ILE A 135 -16.82 -1.49 -6.01
C ILE A 135 -17.69 -0.60 -6.91
N SER A 136 -17.72 0.71 -6.62
CA SER A 136 -18.51 1.64 -7.41
C SER A 136 -17.91 1.85 -8.81
N ARG A 137 -18.69 2.38 -9.75
CA ARG A 137 -18.20 2.77 -11.09
C ARG A 137 -17.05 3.79 -11.03
N ALA A 138 -17.01 4.59 -9.97
CA ALA A 138 -15.93 5.55 -9.71
C ALA A 138 -14.75 4.92 -8.94
N GLY A 139 -14.77 3.61 -8.66
CA GLY A 139 -13.72 2.89 -7.92
C GLY A 139 -13.84 2.99 -6.39
N ARG A 140 -14.91 3.56 -5.83
CA ARG A 140 -15.06 3.65 -4.36
C ARG A 140 -15.34 2.28 -3.76
N VAL A 141 -14.74 2.02 -2.60
CA VAL A 141 -15.00 0.85 -1.77
C VAL A 141 -15.60 1.32 -0.45
N CYS A 142 -16.66 0.65 0.02
CA CYS A 142 -17.21 0.88 1.35
C CYS A 142 -16.32 0.15 2.37
N VAL A 143 -15.55 0.91 3.14
CA VAL A 143 -14.62 0.41 4.18
C VAL A 143 -15.14 0.69 5.58
N GLU A 144 -16.12 1.58 5.71
CA GLU A 144 -16.69 2.05 6.96
C GLU A 144 -17.28 0.90 7.78
N LYS A 145 -17.89 -0.09 7.13
CA LYS A 145 -18.47 -1.28 7.79
C LYS A 145 -17.41 -2.24 8.33
N SER A 146 -16.22 -2.22 7.75
CA SER A 146 -15.14 -3.14 8.12
C SER A 146 -14.06 -2.46 8.96
N TRP A 147 -14.19 -1.17 9.24
CA TRP A 147 -13.18 -0.40 9.96
C TRP A 147 -13.45 -0.39 11.46
N CYS A 148 -12.38 -0.57 12.22
CA CYS A 148 -12.35 -0.34 13.67
C CYS A 148 -11.01 0.34 13.99
N PRO A 149 -10.92 1.25 14.99
CA PRO A 149 -9.69 1.96 15.32
C PRO A 149 -8.48 1.07 15.65
N SER A 150 -8.71 -0.19 16.03
CA SER A 150 -7.64 -1.16 16.25
C SER A 150 -7.02 -1.66 14.94
N LEU A 151 -7.74 -1.60 13.81
CA LEU A 151 -7.28 -2.13 12.54
C LEU A 151 -6.14 -1.30 11.93
N THR A 152 -5.22 -2.01 11.30
CA THR A 152 -4.13 -1.41 10.52
C THR A 152 -4.54 -1.26 9.06
N ILE A 153 -3.81 -0.42 8.31
CA ILE A 153 -3.97 -0.33 6.85
C ILE A 153 -3.69 -1.68 6.16
N TYR A 154 -2.77 -2.47 6.72
CA TYR A 154 -2.49 -3.83 6.26
C TYR A 154 -3.74 -4.72 6.37
N GLN A 155 -4.35 -4.78 7.55
CA GLN A 155 -5.56 -5.58 7.76
C GLN A 155 -6.71 -5.09 6.89
N LEU A 156 -6.85 -3.77 6.69
CA LEU A 156 -7.86 -3.23 5.78
C LEU A 156 -7.64 -3.68 4.33
N LEU A 157 -6.40 -3.63 3.83
CA LEU A 157 -6.08 -4.10 2.48
C LEU A 157 -6.25 -5.61 2.33
N LEU A 158 -6.02 -6.39 3.39
CA LEU A 158 -6.30 -7.81 3.42
C LEU A 158 -7.81 -8.10 3.30
N VAL A 159 -8.66 -7.32 4.00
CA VAL A 159 -10.13 -7.42 3.85
C VAL A 159 -10.55 -7.08 2.42
N ILE A 160 -9.99 -6.03 1.82
CA ILE A 160 -10.26 -5.67 0.43
C ILE A 160 -9.82 -6.78 -0.53
N TYR A 161 -8.65 -7.39 -0.30
CA TYR A 161 -8.17 -8.51 -1.09
C TYR A 161 -9.08 -9.74 -0.97
N ALA A 162 -9.54 -10.08 0.25
CA ALA A 162 -10.45 -11.19 0.46
C ALA A 162 -11.80 -11.01 -0.25
N ARG A 163 -12.27 -9.76 -0.42
CA ARG A 163 -13.48 -9.46 -1.18
C ARG A 163 -13.38 -9.84 -2.66
N PHE A 164 -12.19 -9.85 -3.25
CA PHE A 164 -12.03 -10.30 -4.65
C PHE A 164 -12.40 -11.79 -4.80
N SER A 165 -12.06 -12.61 -3.81
CA SER A 165 -12.44 -14.03 -3.77
C SER A 165 -13.87 -14.24 -3.29
N ASN A 166 -14.34 -13.41 -2.36
CA ASN A 166 -15.66 -13.52 -1.75
C ASN A 166 -16.45 -12.21 -1.87
N PRO A 167 -17.04 -11.91 -3.05
CA PRO A 167 -17.95 -10.78 -3.18
C PRO A 167 -19.14 -10.88 -2.23
N GLU A 168 -19.65 -9.73 -1.76
CA GLU A 168 -20.78 -9.61 -0.83
C GLU A 168 -22.00 -9.05 -1.59
N PRO A 169 -22.79 -9.88 -2.29
CA PRO A 169 -23.83 -9.39 -3.20
C PRO A 169 -25.14 -9.01 -2.48
N ASP A 170 -25.23 -9.22 -1.17
CA ASP A 170 -26.36 -8.81 -0.32
C ASP A 170 -26.25 -7.37 0.19
N ASP A 171 -25.04 -6.80 0.14
CA ASP A 171 -24.77 -5.38 0.41
C ASP A 171 -23.97 -4.74 -0.74
N PRO A 172 -24.55 -4.68 -1.95
CA PRO A 172 -23.81 -4.23 -3.12
C PRO A 172 -23.75 -2.70 -3.20
N ILE A 173 -22.63 -2.20 -3.74
CA ILE A 173 -22.56 -0.81 -4.22
C ILE A 173 -23.10 -0.74 -5.65
N ASN A 174 -22.91 -1.80 -6.42
CA ASN A 174 -23.43 -1.95 -7.77
C ASN A 174 -24.46 -3.09 -7.82
N CYS A 175 -25.74 -2.73 -7.67
CA CYS A 175 -26.85 -3.68 -7.63
C CYS A 175 -26.99 -4.49 -8.93
N GLU A 176 -26.66 -3.91 -10.08
CA GLU A 176 -26.73 -4.59 -11.37
C GLU A 176 -25.70 -5.72 -11.45
N ILE A 177 -24.44 -5.43 -11.13
CA ILE A 177 -23.37 -6.45 -11.10
C ILE A 177 -23.69 -7.52 -10.04
N ALA A 178 -24.24 -7.13 -8.89
CA ALA A 178 -24.63 -8.06 -7.84
C ALA A 178 -25.75 -9.01 -8.29
N GLN A 179 -26.73 -8.51 -9.04
CA GLN A 179 -27.79 -9.33 -9.60
C GLN A 179 -27.23 -10.36 -10.57
N ILE A 180 -26.36 -9.94 -11.51
CA ILE A 180 -25.69 -10.85 -12.45
C ILE A 180 -24.85 -11.88 -11.69
N TYR A 181 -24.13 -11.48 -10.64
CA TYR A 181 -23.38 -12.40 -9.77
C TYR A 181 -24.28 -13.48 -9.15
N LYS A 182 -25.47 -13.10 -8.69
CA LYS A 182 -26.45 -14.02 -8.07
C LYS A 182 -27.14 -14.93 -9.08
N THR A 183 -27.52 -14.42 -10.25
CA THR A 183 -28.36 -15.16 -11.21
C THR A 183 -27.57 -15.84 -12.33
N GLN A 184 -26.42 -15.29 -12.72
CA GLN A 184 -25.68 -15.64 -13.93
C GLN A 184 -24.17 -15.66 -13.66
N ARG A 185 -23.74 -16.59 -12.79
CA ARG A 185 -22.35 -16.63 -12.28
C ARG A 185 -21.29 -16.74 -13.39
N ILE A 186 -21.52 -17.57 -14.40
CA ILE A 186 -20.59 -17.76 -15.53
C ILE A 186 -20.39 -16.43 -16.28
N GLN A 187 -21.49 -15.73 -16.60
CA GLN A 187 -21.44 -14.45 -17.29
C GLN A 187 -20.76 -13.37 -16.44
N TYR A 188 -20.99 -13.37 -15.12
CA TYR A 188 -20.27 -12.48 -14.22
C TYR A 188 -18.76 -12.72 -14.29
N ASP A 189 -18.31 -13.98 -14.20
CA ASP A 189 -16.88 -14.33 -14.20
C ASP A 189 -16.23 -13.97 -15.54
N GLU A 190 -16.93 -14.16 -16.67
CA GLU A 190 -16.48 -13.71 -17.99
C GLU A 190 -16.32 -12.20 -18.08
N ASN A 191 -17.36 -11.44 -17.68
CA ASN A 191 -17.32 -9.97 -17.68
C ASN A 191 -16.20 -9.43 -16.78
N ALA A 192 -16.03 -10.00 -15.59
CA ALA A 192 -14.98 -9.61 -14.65
C ALA A 192 -13.57 -9.91 -15.21
N ARG A 193 -13.40 -11.05 -15.88
CA ARG A 193 -12.14 -11.42 -16.54
C ARG A 193 -11.80 -10.49 -17.71
N ASP A 194 -12.79 -10.13 -18.51
CA ASP A 194 -12.60 -9.22 -19.64
C ASP A 194 -12.24 -7.81 -19.17
N TRP A 195 -12.90 -7.32 -18.11
CA TRP A 195 -12.54 -6.05 -17.49
C TRP A 195 -11.14 -6.08 -16.88
N THR A 196 -10.77 -7.18 -16.23
CA THR A 196 -9.44 -7.35 -15.65
C THR A 196 -8.37 -7.26 -16.74
N LYS A 197 -8.52 -8.03 -17.85
CA LYS A 197 -7.60 -7.98 -18.98
C LYS A 197 -7.51 -6.59 -19.62
N LYS A 198 -8.63 -5.87 -19.70
CA LYS A 198 -8.72 -4.57 -20.36
C LYS A 198 -8.16 -3.42 -19.54
N TYR A 199 -8.41 -3.41 -18.23
CA TYR A 199 -8.14 -2.24 -17.37
C TYR A 199 -7.06 -2.48 -16.32
N ALA A 200 -6.91 -3.71 -15.82
CA ALA A 200 -5.98 -4.03 -14.73
C ALA A 200 -4.60 -4.44 -15.27
N THR A 201 -4.01 -3.58 -16.11
CA THR A 201 -2.71 -3.86 -16.76
C THR A 201 -1.54 -3.22 -16.02
N ALA A 202 -0.32 -3.72 -16.26
CA ALA A 202 0.91 -3.16 -15.69
C ALA A 202 1.27 -1.75 -16.23
N SER A 203 0.62 -1.27 -17.29
CA SER A 203 0.90 0.01 -17.95
C SER A 203 0.05 1.18 -17.43
N GLN A 204 -0.69 0.98 -16.34
CA GLN A 204 -1.54 2.02 -15.75
C GLN A 204 -0.73 3.22 -15.25
N LYS A 205 -1.29 4.42 -15.41
CA LYS A 205 -0.69 5.64 -14.87
C LYS A 205 -0.79 5.62 -13.35
N SER A 206 0.36 5.68 -12.70
CA SER A 206 0.53 5.67 -11.24
C SER A 206 1.39 6.85 -10.80
N ALA A 207 1.23 7.29 -9.55
CA ALA A 207 2.16 8.25 -8.95
C ALA A 207 3.49 7.60 -8.51
N ILE A 208 3.53 6.27 -8.44
CA ILE A 208 4.65 5.46 -7.96
C ILE A 208 5.16 4.58 -9.10
N ASP A 209 6.48 4.46 -9.23
CA ASP A 209 7.06 3.48 -10.16
C ASP A 209 6.99 2.07 -9.56
N TRP A 210 5.99 1.31 -10.00
CA TRP A 210 5.78 -0.08 -9.61
C TRP A 210 6.64 -1.09 -10.40
N SER A 211 7.48 -0.64 -11.34
CA SER A 211 8.21 -1.53 -12.26
C SER A 211 9.04 -2.58 -11.53
N ARG A 212 9.71 -2.21 -10.43
CA ARG A 212 10.50 -3.16 -9.63
C ARG A 212 9.64 -4.19 -8.93
N PHE A 213 8.54 -3.76 -8.31
CA PHE A 213 7.61 -4.66 -7.65
C PHE A 213 6.97 -5.63 -8.65
N LEU A 214 6.51 -5.11 -9.79
CA LEU A 214 5.91 -5.91 -10.85
C LEU A 214 6.91 -6.91 -11.43
N LYS A 215 8.17 -6.52 -11.69
CA LYS A 215 9.21 -7.46 -12.14
C LYS A 215 9.43 -8.61 -11.15
N ASN A 216 9.45 -8.33 -9.86
CA ASN A 216 9.64 -9.34 -8.83
C ASN A 216 8.43 -10.28 -8.68
N ASN A 217 7.23 -9.81 -9.02
CA ASN A 217 5.98 -10.57 -8.89
C ASN A 217 5.47 -11.14 -10.23
N LYS A 218 6.13 -10.81 -11.35
CA LYS A 218 5.86 -11.39 -12.68
C LYS A 218 6.21 -12.89 -12.78
N ASN A 219 7.00 -13.41 -11.84
CA ASN A 219 7.45 -14.80 -11.80
C ASN A 219 6.71 -15.66 -10.75
N LEU A 220 5.48 -15.31 -10.35
CA LEU A 220 4.63 -16.21 -9.56
C LEU A 220 4.05 -17.35 -10.44
N GLU A 221 4.94 -18.05 -11.16
CA GLU A 221 4.77 -19.46 -11.49
C GLU A 221 4.26 -20.18 -10.22
N PRO A 222 3.27 -21.07 -10.32
CA PRO A 222 2.81 -21.83 -9.18
C PRO A 222 4.01 -22.56 -8.59
N THR A 223 4.40 -22.19 -7.37
CA THR A 223 5.22 -23.07 -6.55
C THR A 223 4.40 -24.35 -6.45
N LYS A 224 4.83 -25.40 -7.15
CA LYS A 224 4.27 -26.74 -6.98
C LYS A 224 4.21 -26.98 -5.47
N LEU A 225 3.01 -27.26 -4.97
CA LEU A 225 2.88 -27.92 -3.68
C LEU A 225 3.77 -29.16 -3.79
N VAL A 226 4.83 -29.18 -2.99
CA VAL A 226 5.68 -30.36 -2.87
C VAL A 226 4.79 -31.44 -2.28
N ASP A 227 4.75 -32.58 -2.96
CA ASP A 227 3.99 -33.78 -2.63
C ASP A 227 4.19 -34.25 -1.18
#